data_AF-A0AA37KC27-F1
#
_entry.id   AF-A0AA37KC27-F1
#
_cell.length_a   1.000
_cell.length_b   1.000
_cell.length_c   1.000
_cell.angle_alpha   90.00
_cell.angle_beta   90.00
_cell.angle_gamma   90.00
#
_symmetry.space_group_name_H-M   'P 1'
#
loop_
_entity.id
_entity.type
_entity.pdbx_description
1 polymer ?
#
loop_
_entity_poly.entity_id
_entity_poly.type
_entity_poly.pdbx_seq_one_letter_code
_entity_poly.pdbx_strand_id
1 'polypeptide(L)' 'MRTKTLYTRDAEKAGISRFPNFHRTGNITGMKQLYYGKNALLVRCGSQIYNVSSEPEIYYNMAH' A
#
# COMPACT_ATOMS: atom_id res chain seq x y z
N MET A 1 6.65 4.64 10.71
CA MET A 1 6.11 3.38 10.13
C MET A 1 6.60 3.27 8.70
N ARG A 2 7.26 2.16 8.34
CA ARG A 2 7.75 1.93 6.97
C ARG A 2 6.63 1.30 6.14
N THR A 3 6.19 2.01 5.10
CA THR A 3 5.54 1.36 3.94
C THR A 3 6.63 0.67 3.12
N LYS A 4 6.35 -0.52 2.60
CA LYS A 4 7.23 -1.13 1.59
C LYS A 4 7.05 -0.46 0.24
N THR A 5 8.05 -0.50 -0.61
CA THR A 5 7.99 0.01 -1.98
C THR A 5 7.64 -1.12 -2.95
N LEU A 6 6.66 -0.89 -3.81
CA LEU A 6 6.33 -1.75 -4.92
C LEU A 6 6.71 -1.03 -6.21
N TYR A 7 7.58 -1.64 -7.03
CA TYR A 7 8.00 -1.06 -8.30
C TYR A 7 6.86 -1.08 -9.32
N THR A 8 6.84 -0.12 -10.25
CA THR A 8 5.75 0.06 -11.22
C THR A 8 5.45 -1.21 -12.02
N ARG A 9 6.48 -1.94 -12.46
CA ARG A 9 6.31 -3.22 -13.19
C ARG A 9 5.53 -4.27 -12.37
N ASP A 10 5.81 -4.35 -11.07
CA ASP A 10 5.22 -5.34 -10.16
C ASP A 10 3.82 -4.88 -9.73
N ALA A 11 3.63 -3.57 -9.62
CA ALA A 11 2.35 -2.91 -9.40
C ALA A 11 1.35 -3.14 -10.55
N GLU A 12 1.81 -3.04 -11.81
CA GLU A 12 1.00 -3.35 -12.99
C GLU A 12 0.61 -4.83 -13.02
N LYS A 13 1.57 -5.73 -12.79
CA LYS A 13 1.31 -7.18 -12.72
C LYS A 13 0.29 -7.55 -11.64
N ALA A 14 0.36 -6.90 -10.48
CA ALA A 14 -0.58 -7.12 -9.38
C ALA A 14 -1.91 -6.37 -9.54
N GLY A 15 -2.04 -5.51 -10.56
CA GLY A 15 -3.24 -4.70 -10.79
C GLY A 15 -3.58 -3.80 -9.62
N ILE A 16 -2.59 -3.13 -9.00
CA ILE A 16 -2.79 -2.47 -7.70
C ILE A 16 -3.75 -1.26 -7.73
N SER A 17 -4.05 -0.74 -8.92
CA SER A 17 -4.94 0.42 -9.10
C SER A 17 -6.36 0.19 -8.56
N ARG A 18 -6.79 -1.07 -8.41
CA ARG A 18 -8.09 -1.41 -7.82
C ARG A 18 -8.15 -1.27 -6.30
N PHE A 19 -7.01 -1.15 -5.61
CA PHE A 19 -7.00 -1.02 -4.16
C PHE A 19 -7.25 0.44 -3.72
N PRO A 20 -7.86 0.64 -2.53
CA PRO A 20 -7.92 1.95 -1.91
C PRO A 20 -6.52 2.54 -1.74
N ASN A 21 -6.37 3.82 -2.05
CA ASN A 21 -5.08 4.50 -2.01
C ASN A 21 -5.21 5.95 -1.55
N PHE A 22 -4.06 6.52 -1.17
CA PHE A 22 -3.94 7.92 -0.81
C PHE A 22 -2.55 8.44 -1.19
N HIS A 23 -2.45 9.75 -1.40
CA HIS A 23 -1.19 10.37 -1.83
C HIS A 23 -0.11 10.16 -0.77
N ARG A 24 1.15 10.00 -1.19
CA ARG A 24 2.31 9.70 -0.32
C ARG A 24 2.58 10.72 0.78
N THR A 25 2.05 11.94 0.66
CA THR A 25 2.14 13.00 1.68
C THR A 25 1.06 12.87 2.77
N GLY A 26 0.11 11.96 2.62
CA GLY A 26 -0.94 11.73 3.60
C GLY A 26 -0.42 11.07 4.89
N ASN A 27 -1.15 11.27 5.99
CA ASN A 27 -0.77 10.77 7.30
C ASN A 27 -1.07 9.26 7.42
N ILE A 28 -0.04 8.42 7.25
CA ILE A 28 -0.16 6.95 7.36
C ILE A 28 -0.78 6.51 8.70
N THR A 29 -0.38 7.14 9.81
CA THR A 29 -0.91 6.80 11.14
C THR A 29 -2.41 7.10 11.21
N GLY A 30 -2.81 8.28 10.75
CA GLY A 30 -4.22 8.68 10.66
C GLY A 30 -5.02 7.75 9.76
N MET A 31 -4.48 7.40 8.59
CA MET A 31 -5.14 6.47 7.65
C MET A 31 -5.38 5.09 8.27
N LYS A 32 -4.40 4.56 9.00
CA LYS A 32 -4.55 3.30 9.73
C LYS A 32 -5.54 3.38 10.88
N GLN A 33 -5.56 4.48 11.63
CA GLN A 33 -6.44 4.63 12.77
C GLN A 33 -7.90 4.82 12.38
N LEU A 34 -8.16 5.61 11.32
CA LEU A 34 -9.50 6.04 10.96
C LEU A 34 -10.17 5.18 9.89
N TYR A 35 -9.39 4.58 8.97
CA TYR A 35 -9.95 3.96 7.76
C TYR A 35 -9.52 2.51 7.54
N TYR A 36 -8.22 2.21 7.68
CA TYR A 36 -7.67 0.93 7.20
C TYR A 36 -7.41 -0.11 8.30
N GLY A 37 -7.40 0.30 9.56
CA GLY A 37 -7.02 -0.54 10.70
C GLY A 37 -5.53 -0.47 11.02
N LYS A 38 -5.19 -0.64 12.31
CA LYS A 38 -3.82 -0.54 12.83
C LYS A 38 -2.84 -1.49 12.12
N ASN A 39 -3.32 -2.67 11.75
CA ASN A 39 -2.53 -3.74 11.11
C ASN A 39 -2.53 -3.67 9.58
N ALA A 40 -3.05 -2.60 8.97
CA ALA A 40 -3.12 -2.50 7.51
C ALA A 40 -1.74 -2.66 6.85
N LEU A 41 -1.71 -3.45 5.77
CA LEU A 41 -0.56 -3.64 4.91
C LEU A 41 -0.58 -2.57 3.82
N LEU A 42 0.41 -1.69 3.86
CA LEU A 42 0.49 -0.53 2.97
C LEU A 42 1.75 -0.60 2.12
N VAL A 43 1.58 -0.50 0.80
CA VAL A 43 2.68 -0.43 -0.17
C VAL A 43 2.68 0.92 -0.87
N ARG A 44 3.86 1.47 -1.11
CA ARG A 44 4.06 2.70 -1.89
C ARG A 44 4.41 2.33 -3.32
N CYS A 45 3.70 2.90 -4.28
CA CYS A 45 4.07 2.87 -5.69
C CYS A 45 4.01 4.29 -6.24
N GLY A 46 5.16 4.84 -6.62
CA GLY A 46 5.30 6.23 -7.06
C GLY A 46 4.85 7.25 -6.00
N SER A 47 3.83 8.04 -6.35
CA SER A 47 3.24 9.10 -5.51
C SER A 47 2.04 8.64 -4.67
N GLN A 48 1.67 7.35 -4.73
CA GLN A 48 0.51 6.80 -4.04
C GLN A 48 0.92 5.72 -3.03
N ILE A 49 0.12 5.56 -1.98
CA ILE A 49 0.19 4.48 -1.00
C ILE A 49 -1.12 3.69 -1.08
N TYR A 50 -1.01 2.39 -1.30
CA TYR A 50 -2.13 1.47 -1.50
C TYR A 50 -2.32 0.58 -0.28
N ASN A 51 -3.58 0.34 0.10
CA ASN A 51 -3.93 -0.65 1.11
C ASN A 51 -4.16 -2.01 0.45
N VAL A 52 -3.21 -2.93 0.64
CA VAL A 52 -3.21 -4.28 0.07
C VAL A 52 -3.55 -5.34 1.11
N SER A 53 -4.22 -4.96 2.21
CA SER A 53 -4.52 -5.89 3.30
C SER A 53 -5.38 -7.08 2.91
N SER A 54 -6.22 -6.94 1.87
CA SER A 54 -7.01 -8.06 1.33
C SER A 54 -6.17 -9.06 0.53
N GLU A 55 -4.96 -8.68 0.09
CA GLU A 55 -4.02 -9.54 -0.63
C GLU A 55 -2.59 -9.37 -0.09
N PRO A 56 -2.30 -9.98 1.08
CA PRO A 56 -1.04 -9.79 1.78
C PRO A 56 0.21 -10.20 1.00
N GLU A 57 0.09 -11.11 0.02
CA GLU A 57 1.20 -11.56 -0.81
C GLU A 57 1.89 -10.41 -1.58
N ILE A 58 1.13 -9.37 -1.95
CA ILE A 58 1.70 -8.18 -2.60
C ILE A 58 2.69 -7.48 -1.65
N TYR A 59 2.35 -7.42 -0.35
CA TYR A 59 3.23 -6.82 0.66
C TYR A 59 4.41 -7.72 1.01
N TYR A 60 4.19 -9.03 1.18
CA TYR A 60 5.23 -9.94 1.65
C TYR A 60 6.20 -10.40 0.55
N ASN A 61 5.69 -10.69 -0.66
CA ASN A 61 6.44 -11.35 -1.72
C ASN A 61 6.89 -10.40 -2.83
N MET A 62 6.16 -9.30 -3.07
CA MET A 62 6.43 -8.38 -4.20
C MET A 62 7.03 -7.04 -3.77
N ALA A 63 6.75 -6.57 -2.54
CA ALA A 63 7.19 -5.26 -2.08
C ALA A 63 8.48 -5.33 -1.21
N HIS A 64 9.32 -4.31 -1.35
CA HIS A 64 10.67 -4.20 -0.77
C HIS A 64 10.80 -3.09 0.28
#